data_AF-A0A839STX1-F1
#
_entry.id   AF-A0A839STX1-F1
#
_cell.length_a   1.000
_cell.length_b   1.000
_cell.length_c   1.000
_cell.angle_alpha   90.00
_cell.angle_beta   90.00
_cell.angle_gamma   90.00
#
_symmetry.space_group_name_H-M   'P 1'
#
loop_
_entity.id
_entity.type
_entity.pdbx_description
1 polymer ?
#
loop_
_entity_poly.entity_id
_entity_poly.type
_entity_poly.pdbx_seq_one_letter_code
_entity_poly.pdbx_strand_id
1 'polypeptide(L)'
;MQQKSPSATIQDMRNVYIKSLTLVAAAGVSALFSADAAQAASCKAIPGEQYDIRVESEIPKARIDHSKDRAALGIISGDLSGSIQGLHQHGVTLTLEQQIKYYPQGEGICFWLNRVVLTVAYETPVIYVAKEYSERSCNYRAILQHEAKHVQVAQTHIRQYRDRFHKSLSSLNLPRPTEPRYAKDADAAKADSLNQLRALVMPIFKRLEESMTTTQQKVDLPREYREVQRRCAKW
;
A
#
# COMPACT_ATOMS: atom_id res chain seq x y z
N MET A 1 -6.12 -9.79 -27.93
CA MET A 1 -7.25 -10.00 -26.98
C MET A 1 -7.03 -9.08 -25.75
N GLN A 2 -8.10 -8.70 -25.03
CA GLN A 2 -8.02 -7.80 -23.87
C GLN A 2 -8.58 -8.52 -22.64
N GLN A 3 -7.82 -8.55 -21.55
CA GLN A 3 -8.25 -9.17 -20.29
C GLN A 3 -8.16 -8.13 -19.17
N LYS A 4 -9.32 -7.80 -18.57
CA LYS A 4 -9.38 -6.98 -17.35
C LYS A 4 -9.18 -7.90 -16.16
N SER A 5 -8.18 -7.63 -15.32
CA SER A 5 -7.99 -8.39 -14.09
C SER A 5 -8.93 -7.88 -13.00
N PRO A 6 -9.45 -8.76 -12.12
CA PRO A 6 -10.06 -8.33 -10.87
C PRO A 6 -9.04 -7.55 -10.03
N SER A 7 -9.50 -6.51 -9.34
CA SER A 7 -8.69 -5.66 -8.47
C SER A 7 -8.06 -6.51 -7.36
N ALA A 8 -6.74 -6.38 -7.17
CA ALA A 8 -6.04 -7.07 -6.10
C ALA A 8 -5.86 -6.11 -4.92
N THR A 9 -6.56 -6.36 -3.82
CA THR A 9 -6.26 -5.72 -2.53
C THR A 9 -4.98 -6.32 -1.99
N ILE A 10 -3.96 -5.49 -1.82
CA ILE A 10 -2.73 -5.87 -1.15
C ILE A 10 -2.95 -5.57 0.33
N GLN A 11 -3.44 -6.57 1.06
CA GLN A 11 -3.57 -6.50 2.52
C GLN A 11 -2.27 -7.04 3.16
N ASP A 12 -1.85 -6.40 4.24
CA ASP A 12 -0.55 -6.54 4.91
C ASP A 12 -0.09 -8.02 5.05
N MET A 13 0.98 -8.37 4.33
CA MET A 13 1.65 -9.67 4.44
C MET A 13 2.86 -9.55 5.36
N ARG A 14 2.61 -9.52 6.66
CA ARG A 14 3.62 -9.86 7.67
C ARG A 14 3.92 -11.36 7.55
N ASN A 15 5.08 -11.67 6.96
CA ASN A 15 5.80 -12.95 6.89
C ASN A 15 5.93 -13.47 5.46
N VAL A 16 7.15 -13.40 4.91
CA VAL A 16 7.96 -14.54 4.45
C VAL A 16 9.31 -13.96 3.99
N TYR A 17 10.34 -14.12 4.81
CA TYR A 17 11.76 -14.00 4.41
C TYR A 17 12.61 -14.74 5.42
N ILE A 18 13.08 -15.97 5.13
CA ILE A 18 14.42 -16.46 5.50
C ILE A 18 14.94 -17.44 4.43
N LYS A 19 15.95 -16.95 3.73
CA LYS A 19 17.24 -17.52 3.26
C LYS A 19 17.42 -19.01 2.90
N SER A 20 18.20 -19.12 1.82
CA SER A 20 18.79 -20.24 1.08
C SER A 20 20.04 -20.91 1.70
N LEU A 21 20.53 -21.93 0.97
CA LEU A 21 21.79 -22.74 1.01
C LEU A 21 21.66 -24.10 1.73
N THR A 22 22.08 -25.24 1.14
CA THR A 22 23.45 -25.56 0.67
C THR A 22 23.56 -26.62 -0.47
N LEU A 23 24.80 -26.73 -1.00
CA LEU A 23 25.44 -27.43 -2.14
C LEU A 23 25.22 -28.94 -2.46
N VAL A 24 25.21 -29.21 -3.79
CA VAL A 24 26.04 -30.11 -4.67
C VAL A 24 26.15 -31.62 -4.41
N ALA A 25 25.84 -32.40 -5.47
CA ALA A 25 26.69 -33.49 -5.99
C ALA A 25 26.44 -33.69 -7.50
N ALA A 26 27.51 -33.92 -8.26
CA ALA A 26 27.54 -34.06 -9.73
C ALA A 26 27.53 -35.54 -10.14
N ALA A 27 26.88 -35.86 -11.27
CA ALA A 27 27.21 -37.03 -12.09
C ALA A 27 26.76 -36.76 -13.54
N GLY A 28 27.67 -36.97 -14.48
CA GLY A 28 27.50 -36.66 -15.90
C GLY A 28 26.75 -37.73 -16.68
N VAL A 29 26.00 -37.27 -17.69
CA VAL A 29 25.61 -38.02 -18.88
C VAL A 29 25.66 -37.03 -20.05
N SER A 30 26.55 -37.28 -21.01
CA SER A 30 26.64 -36.52 -22.25
C SER A 30 25.54 -36.99 -23.20
N ALA A 31 24.42 -36.26 -23.22
CA ALA A 31 23.40 -36.37 -24.26
C ALA A 31 23.63 -35.27 -25.29
N LEU A 32 23.69 -35.66 -26.56
CA LEU A 32 23.63 -34.77 -27.72
C LEU A 32 22.26 -34.10 -27.75
N PHE A 33 22.13 -32.98 -27.04
CA PHE A 33 20.99 -32.10 -27.20
C PHE A 33 21.22 -31.28 -28.46
N SER A 34 20.37 -31.49 -29.47
CA SER A 34 20.12 -30.48 -30.48
C SER A 34 19.86 -29.18 -29.75
N ALA A 35 20.79 -28.24 -29.88
CA ALA A 35 20.51 -26.85 -29.58
C ALA A 35 19.54 -26.35 -30.66
N ASP A 36 18.27 -26.76 -30.57
CA ASP A 36 17.21 -25.80 -30.81
C ASP A 36 17.41 -24.75 -29.73
N ALA A 37 18.27 -23.78 -30.07
CA ALA A 37 18.24 -22.49 -29.44
C ALA A 37 16.80 -22.05 -29.62
N ALA A 38 15.97 -22.32 -28.59
CA ALA A 38 14.68 -21.72 -28.42
C ALA A 38 14.91 -20.25 -28.69
N GLN A 39 14.53 -19.83 -29.89
CA GLN A 39 14.69 -18.47 -30.33
C GLN A 39 13.81 -17.73 -29.35
N ALA A 40 14.41 -17.16 -28.31
CA ALA A 40 13.70 -16.49 -27.23
C ALA A 40 12.72 -15.57 -27.93
N ALA A 41 11.44 -15.91 -27.85
CA ALA A 41 10.47 -15.41 -28.81
C ALA A 41 10.44 -13.89 -28.69
N SER A 42 11.05 -13.21 -29.67
CA SER A 42 11.30 -11.79 -29.55
C SER A 42 9.99 -11.06 -29.81
N CYS A 43 9.45 -10.45 -28.76
CA CYS A 43 8.22 -9.70 -28.88
C CYS A 43 8.47 -8.42 -29.67
N LYS A 44 7.60 -8.15 -30.65
CA LYS A 44 7.63 -6.96 -31.47
C LYS A 44 6.92 -5.83 -30.74
N ALA A 45 7.47 -4.62 -30.85
CA ALA A 45 6.81 -3.41 -30.38
C ALA A 45 5.45 -3.20 -31.06
N ILE A 46 4.52 -2.55 -30.36
CA ILE A 46 3.19 -2.18 -30.81
C ILE A 46 3.10 -0.64 -30.86
N PRO A 47 3.48 0.01 -31.98
CA PRO A 47 3.45 1.46 -32.10
C PRO A 47 2.04 2.04 -31.96
N GLY A 48 1.91 3.21 -31.32
CA GLY A 48 0.65 3.94 -31.18
C GLY A 48 -0.32 3.39 -30.12
N GLU A 49 -0.03 2.24 -29.51
CA GLU A 49 -0.82 1.70 -28.43
C GLU A 49 -0.58 2.47 -27.13
N GLN A 50 -1.66 2.78 -26.42
CA GLN A 50 -1.60 3.62 -25.23
C GLN A 50 -1.12 2.84 -24.00
N TYR A 51 -0.46 3.57 -23.10
CA TYR A 51 -0.05 3.09 -21.79
C TYR A 51 -0.40 4.14 -20.74
N ASP A 52 -1.32 3.79 -19.85
CA ASP A 52 -1.85 4.71 -18.82
C ASP A 52 -1.48 4.22 -17.42
N ILE A 53 -0.87 5.10 -16.62
CA ILE A 53 -0.59 4.87 -15.21
C ILE A 53 -1.35 5.91 -14.41
N ARG A 54 -2.16 5.46 -13.46
CA ARG A 54 -2.85 6.34 -12.50
C ARG A 54 -2.52 5.95 -11.08
N VAL A 55 -2.33 6.97 -10.25
CA VAL A 55 -2.27 6.81 -8.80
C VAL A 55 -3.36 7.67 -8.20
N GLU A 56 -4.31 7.01 -7.57
CA GLU A 56 -5.48 7.61 -6.95
C GLU A 56 -5.33 7.56 -5.42
N SER A 57 -6.00 8.47 -4.73
CA SER A 57 -5.99 8.51 -3.27
C SER A 57 -7.40 8.70 -2.77
N GLU A 58 -7.84 7.80 -1.90
CA GLU A 58 -9.14 7.87 -1.25
C GLU A 58 -8.95 8.31 0.19
N ILE A 59 -9.44 9.50 0.52
CA ILE A 59 -9.21 10.12 1.83
C ILE A 59 -10.55 10.60 2.38
N PRO A 60 -11.34 9.71 3.03
CA PRO A 60 -12.59 10.07 3.65
C PRO A 60 -12.39 11.01 4.85
N LYS A 61 -13.47 11.69 5.23
CA LYS A 61 -13.51 12.46 6.49
C LYS A 61 -13.51 11.51 7.68
N ALA A 62 -12.89 11.95 8.78
CA ALA A 62 -12.92 11.19 10.02
C ALA A 62 -14.32 11.13 10.63
N ARG A 63 -14.66 9.97 11.19
CA ARG A 63 -15.83 9.79 12.05
C ARG A 63 -15.42 10.02 13.50
N ILE A 64 -16.26 10.71 14.25
CA ILE A 64 -16.09 10.85 15.70
C ILE A 64 -16.94 9.78 16.39
N ASP A 65 -16.36 9.12 17.39
CA ASP A 65 -17.03 8.13 18.22
C ASP A 65 -16.85 8.47 19.70
N HIS A 66 -17.96 8.82 20.35
CA HIS A 66 -18.01 9.21 21.76
C HIS A 66 -18.72 8.16 22.63
N SER A 67 -18.85 6.93 22.13
CA SER A 67 -19.60 5.88 22.83
C SER A 67 -18.76 5.08 23.82
N LYS A 68 -17.42 5.19 23.76
CA LYS A 68 -16.47 4.36 24.52
C LYS A 68 -15.94 5.10 25.74
N ASP A 69 -15.76 4.38 26.85
CA ASP A 69 -15.03 4.87 28.01
C ASP A 69 -13.53 4.61 27.89
N ARG A 70 -12.76 5.18 28.82
CA ARG A 70 -11.29 5.06 28.84
C ARG A 70 -10.81 3.61 28.93
N ALA A 71 -11.54 2.74 29.62
CA ALA A 71 -11.21 1.32 29.72
C ALA A 71 -11.34 0.62 28.36
N ALA A 72 -12.45 0.85 27.64
CA ALA A 72 -12.63 0.33 26.30
C ALA A 72 -11.58 0.86 25.31
N LEU A 73 -11.23 2.16 25.41
CA LEU A 73 -10.16 2.73 24.58
C LEU A 73 -8.78 2.13 24.90
N GLY A 74 -8.51 1.82 26.17
CA GLY A 74 -7.30 1.10 26.57
C GLY A 74 -7.18 -0.28 25.94
N ILE A 75 -8.30 -1.00 25.81
CA ILE A 75 -8.33 -2.31 25.12
C ILE A 75 -8.04 -2.14 23.62
N ILE A 76 -8.64 -1.14 22.96
CA ILE A 76 -8.46 -0.91 21.51
C ILE A 76 -7.02 -0.51 21.18
N SER A 77 -6.44 0.38 21.98
CA SER A 77 -5.06 0.88 21.80
C SER A 77 -3.98 -0.09 22.29
N GLY A 78 -4.33 -1.03 23.18
CA GLY A 78 -3.37 -1.86 23.91
C GLY A 78 -2.74 -1.19 25.14
N ASP A 79 -3.12 0.05 25.49
CA ASP A 79 -2.68 0.73 26.71
C ASP A 79 -3.70 0.56 27.85
N LEU A 80 -3.43 -0.40 28.72
CA LEU A 80 -4.27 -0.76 29.86
C LEU A 80 -4.04 0.12 31.10
N SER A 81 -3.25 1.19 31.01
CA SER A 81 -3.03 2.11 32.14
C SER A 81 -4.30 2.86 32.59
N GLY A 82 -5.32 2.87 31.74
CA GLY A 82 -6.53 3.68 31.93
C GLY A 82 -6.28 5.18 31.76
N SER A 83 -5.10 5.59 31.30
CA SER A 83 -4.72 6.99 31.15
C SER A 83 -5.25 7.64 29.87
N ILE A 84 -5.63 6.83 28.87
CA ILE A 84 -6.15 7.28 27.57
C ILE A 84 -7.41 8.14 27.72
N GLN A 85 -7.47 9.21 26.94
CA GLN A 85 -8.57 10.18 26.93
C GLN A 85 -9.24 10.29 25.55
N GLY A 86 -8.48 10.01 24.50
CA GLY A 86 -8.92 9.90 23.12
C GLY A 86 -8.01 8.94 22.36
N LEU A 87 -8.44 8.54 21.18
CA LEU A 87 -7.68 7.63 20.33
C LEU A 87 -7.98 7.92 18.86
N HIS A 88 -6.93 8.09 18.06
CA HIS A 88 -7.00 8.00 16.62
C HIS A 88 -6.73 6.57 16.15
N GLN A 89 -7.67 5.99 15.41
CA GLN A 89 -7.50 4.69 14.77
C GLN A 89 -7.61 4.84 13.25
N HIS A 90 -6.70 4.19 12.53
CA HIS A 90 -6.67 4.21 11.06
C HIS A 90 -6.03 2.97 10.46
N GLY A 91 -6.29 2.78 9.16
CA GLY A 91 -5.60 1.83 8.30
C GLY A 91 -5.32 2.46 6.94
N VAL A 92 -4.31 1.97 6.24
CA VAL A 92 -4.03 2.34 4.85
C VAL A 92 -3.99 1.07 4.03
N THR A 93 -4.73 1.03 2.94
CA THR A 93 -4.77 -0.12 2.02
C THR A 93 -4.32 0.28 0.63
N LEU A 94 -3.78 -0.70 -0.08
CA LEU A 94 -3.41 -0.56 -1.48
C LEU A 94 -4.26 -1.49 -2.33
N THR A 95 -4.88 -0.91 -3.35
CA THR A 95 -5.57 -1.67 -4.39
C THR A 95 -4.85 -1.45 -5.70
N LEU A 96 -4.49 -2.55 -6.35
CA LEU A 96 -3.83 -2.52 -7.64
C LEU A 96 -4.75 -3.15 -8.70
N GLU A 97 -5.03 -2.38 -9.74
CA GLU A 97 -5.74 -2.83 -10.92
C GLU A 97 -4.83 -2.77 -12.13
N GLN A 98 -4.84 -3.83 -12.94
CA GLN A 98 -4.08 -3.88 -14.16
C GLN A 98 -4.92 -4.39 -15.32
N GLN A 99 -4.62 -3.84 -16.49
CA GLN A 99 -5.17 -4.30 -17.75
C GLN A 99 -4.02 -4.73 -18.66
N ILE A 100 -4.09 -5.98 -19.10
CA ILE A 100 -3.09 -6.60 -19.95
C ILE A 100 -3.67 -6.78 -21.34
N LYS A 101 -2.86 -6.49 -22.36
CA LYS A 101 -3.10 -6.86 -23.75
C LYS A 101 -2.00 -7.81 -24.19
N TYR A 102 -2.33 -8.67 -25.14
CA TYR A 102 -1.39 -9.63 -25.69
C TYR A 102 -1.77 -10.07 -27.11
N TYR A 103 -0.77 -10.63 -27.81
CA TYR A 103 -0.92 -11.36 -29.07
C TYR A 103 -0.18 -12.71 -29.00
N PRO A 104 -0.62 -13.74 -29.73
CA PRO A 104 0.03 -15.05 -29.72
C PRO A 104 1.39 -15.02 -30.43
N GLN A 105 2.38 -15.73 -29.87
CA GLN A 105 3.73 -15.82 -30.42
C GLN A 105 4.28 -17.23 -30.16
N GLY A 106 4.42 -18.04 -31.21
CA GLY A 106 4.81 -19.45 -31.07
C GLY A 106 3.83 -20.20 -30.16
N GLU A 107 4.36 -20.89 -29.15
CA GLU A 107 3.57 -21.62 -28.15
C GLU A 107 3.06 -20.75 -26.98
N GLY A 108 3.38 -19.47 -26.98
CA GLY A 108 3.00 -18.55 -25.91
C GLY A 108 2.41 -17.25 -26.42
N ILE A 109 2.58 -16.20 -25.61
CA ILE A 109 2.05 -14.87 -25.88
C ILE A 109 3.10 -13.81 -25.65
N CYS A 110 2.99 -12.71 -26.38
CA CYS A 110 3.67 -11.47 -26.08
C CYS A 110 2.67 -10.51 -25.46
N PHE A 111 2.93 -10.05 -24.24
CA PHE A 111 2.02 -9.24 -23.45
C PHE A 111 2.63 -7.91 -23.01
N TRP A 112 1.76 -6.95 -22.76
CA TRP A 112 2.11 -5.65 -22.19
C TRP A 112 0.98 -5.13 -21.30
N LEU A 113 1.34 -4.23 -20.39
CA LEU A 113 0.38 -3.44 -19.62
C LEU A 113 -0.16 -2.32 -20.51
N ASN A 114 -1.48 -2.22 -20.58
CA ASN A 114 -2.16 -1.10 -21.23
C ASN A 114 -2.62 -0.06 -20.20
N ARG A 115 -2.99 -0.51 -18.99
CA ARG A 115 -3.39 0.37 -17.89
C ARG A 115 -2.98 -0.20 -16.54
N VAL A 116 -2.50 0.68 -15.67
CA VAL A 116 -2.24 0.41 -14.25
C VAL A 116 -2.93 1.47 -13.42
N VAL A 117 -3.76 1.06 -12.46
CA VAL A 117 -4.35 1.97 -11.45
C VAL A 117 -3.92 1.47 -10.08
N LEU A 118 -3.22 2.34 -9.34
CA LEU A 118 -2.93 2.12 -7.93
C LEU A 118 -3.79 3.07 -7.10
N THR A 119 -4.64 2.52 -6.26
CA THR A 119 -5.42 3.30 -5.28
C THR A 119 -4.80 3.15 -3.91
N VAL A 120 -4.46 4.28 -3.29
CA VAL A 120 -4.02 4.36 -1.89
C VAL A 120 -5.21 4.83 -1.06
N ALA A 121 -5.85 3.92 -0.33
CA ALA A 121 -7.04 4.23 0.45
C ALA A 121 -6.71 4.40 1.93
N TYR A 122 -7.11 5.55 2.48
CA TYR A 122 -7.15 5.78 3.91
C TYR A 122 -8.48 5.24 4.43
N GLU A 123 -8.45 4.11 5.12
CA GLU A 123 -9.66 3.55 5.73
C GLU A 123 -10.30 4.61 6.62
N THR A 124 -11.64 4.71 6.61
CA THR A 124 -12.39 5.75 7.32
C THR A 124 -11.87 5.92 8.74
N PRO A 125 -11.11 6.99 9.04
CA PRO A 125 -10.42 7.09 10.31
C PRO A 125 -11.44 7.38 11.39
N VAL A 126 -11.23 6.80 12.57
CA VAL A 126 -12.10 7.02 13.72
C VAL A 126 -11.33 7.81 14.77
N ILE A 127 -11.91 8.92 15.19
CA ILE A 127 -11.47 9.66 16.37
C ILE A 127 -12.38 9.28 17.51
N TYR A 128 -11.81 8.62 18.51
CA TYR A 128 -12.48 8.36 19.77
C TYR A 128 -12.20 9.49 20.75
N VAL A 129 -13.24 9.91 21.47
CA VAL A 129 -13.11 10.71 22.70
C VAL A 129 -13.83 9.95 23.80
N ALA A 130 -13.21 9.83 24.97
CA ALA A 130 -13.80 9.05 26.05
C ALA A 130 -15.11 9.69 26.55
N LYS A 131 -16.13 8.87 26.82
CA LYS A 131 -17.50 9.28 27.18
C LYS A 131 -17.59 10.13 28.45
N GLU A 132 -16.60 10.05 29.32
CA GLU A 132 -16.44 10.83 30.55
C GLU A 132 -16.34 12.34 30.27
N TYR A 133 -15.83 12.73 29.10
CA TYR A 133 -15.70 14.12 28.70
C TYR A 133 -16.91 14.58 27.90
N SER A 134 -17.86 15.29 28.52
CA SER A 134 -19.04 15.83 27.82
C SER A 134 -18.67 16.62 26.56
N GLU A 135 -19.42 16.47 25.46
CA GLU A 135 -19.16 17.14 24.17
C GLU A 135 -19.01 18.67 24.26
N ARG A 136 -19.71 19.29 25.23
CA ARG A 136 -19.66 20.74 25.46
C ARG A 136 -18.49 21.17 26.35
N SER A 137 -17.76 20.23 26.93
CA SER A 137 -16.63 20.49 27.83
C SER A 137 -15.41 21.03 27.08
N CYS A 138 -14.53 21.72 27.82
CA CYS A 138 -13.22 22.11 27.30
C CYS A 138 -12.38 20.88 26.92
N ASN A 139 -12.38 19.86 27.78
CA ASN A 139 -11.58 18.65 27.66
C ASN A 139 -11.90 17.91 26.37
N TYR A 140 -13.19 17.71 26.09
CA TYR A 140 -13.64 17.06 24.86
C TYR A 140 -13.08 17.76 23.62
N ARG A 141 -13.20 19.10 23.54
CA ARG A 141 -12.67 19.87 22.40
C ARG A 141 -11.15 19.76 22.30
N ALA A 142 -10.45 19.80 23.44
CA ALA A 142 -9.00 19.71 23.48
C ALA A 142 -8.49 18.34 23.01
N ILE A 143 -9.13 17.25 23.47
CA ILE A 143 -8.83 15.87 23.06
C ILE A 143 -9.16 15.70 21.57
N LEU A 144 -10.36 16.08 21.12
CA LEU A 144 -10.77 16.00 19.72
C LEU A 144 -9.79 16.74 18.81
N GLN A 145 -9.32 17.93 19.22
CA GLN A 145 -8.33 18.67 18.47
C GLN A 145 -6.97 17.95 18.41
N HIS A 146 -6.55 17.30 19.49
CA HIS A 146 -5.32 16.49 19.52
C HIS A 146 -5.42 15.32 18.55
N GLU A 147 -6.48 14.51 18.65
CA GLU A 147 -6.68 13.36 17.76
C GLU A 147 -6.86 13.77 16.30
N ALA A 148 -7.45 14.94 16.03
CA ALA A 148 -7.55 15.49 14.68
C ALA A 148 -6.19 15.83 14.06
N LYS A 149 -5.15 16.14 14.87
CA LYS A 149 -3.78 16.33 14.36
C LYS A 149 -3.25 15.04 13.73
N HIS A 150 -3.52 13.88 14.34
CA HIS A 150 -3.11 12.58 13.81
C HIS A 150 -3.75 12.28 12.44
N VAL A 151 -5.04 12.58 12.30
CA VAL A 151 -5.74 12.50 11.00
C VAL A 151 -5.06 13.39 9.96
N GLN A 152 -4.77 14.65 10.29
CA GLN A 152 -4.13 15.57 9.35
C GLN A 152 -2.73 15.10 8.91
N VAL A 153 -1.95 14.54 9.84
CA VAL A 153 -0.64 13.94 9.54
C VAL A 153 -0.78 12.80 8.54
N ALA A 154 -1.69 11.85 8.79
CA ALA A 154 -1.91 10.70 7.91
C ALA A 154 -2.35 11.13 6.50
N GLN A 155 -3.37 12.00 6.43
CA GLN A 155 -3.87 12.53 5.16
C GLN A 155 -2.78 13.25 4.36
N THR A 156 -1.89 13.99 5.03
CA THR A 156 -0.79 14.70 4.38
C THR A 156 0.25 13.75 3.83
N HIS A 157 0.61 12.70 4.58
CA HIS A 157 1.55 11.68 4.12
C HIS A 157 1.02 10.94 2.90
N ILE A 158 -0.25 10.52 2.91
CA ILE A 158 -0.87 9.82 1.77
C ILE A 158 -0.80 10.69 0.50
N ARG A 159 -1.17 11.97 0.60
CA ARG A 159 -1.06 12.92 -0.53
C ARG A 159 0.36 13.07 -1.04
N GLN A 160 1.34 13.21 -0.14
CA GLN A 160 2.75 13.39 -0.50
C GLN A 160 3.36 12.15 -1.19
N TYR A 161 2.92 10.95 -0.81
CA TYR A 161 3.44 9.71 -1.38
C TYR A 161 2.82 9.33 -2.73
N ARG A 162 1.68 9.92 -3.11
CA ARG A 162 1.05 9.72 -4.43
C ARG A 162 2.06 9.90 -5.58
N ASP A 163 2.81 11.00 -5.56
CA ASP A 163 3.76 11.32 -6.63
C ASP A 163 4.96 10.36 -6.63
N ARG A 164 5.35 9.83 -5.45
CA ARG A 164 6.41 8.82 -5.33
C ARG A 164 5.99 7.50 -5.95
N PHE A 165 4.75 7.06 -5.69
CA PHE A 165 4.19 5.89 -6.35
C PHE A 165 4.12 6.07 -7.86
N HIS A 166 3.61 7.22 -8.32
CA HIS A 166 3.49 7.51 -9.75
C HIS A 166 4.86 7.47 -10.44
N LYS A 167 5.87 8.12 -9.84
CA LYS A 167 7.25 8.10 -10.34
C LYS A 167 7.79 6.68 -10.43
N SER A 168 7.61 5.87 -9.39
CA SER A 168 8.11 4.48 -9.37
C SER A 168 7.50 3.64 -10.49
N LEU A 169 6.16 3.67 -10.62
CA LEU A 169 5.44 2.95 -11.67
C LEU A 169 5.83 3.45 -13.07
N SER A 170 6.13 4.74 -13.23
CA SER A 170 6.56 5.33 -14.51
C SER A 170 8.03 5.07 -14.85
N SER A 171 8.88 4.86 -13.84
CA SER A 171 10.34 4.84 -13.99
C SER A 171 10.94 3.50 -14.43
N LEU A 172 10.15 2.44 -14.54
CA LEU A 172 10.68 1.08 -14.64
C LEU A 172 10.25 0.30 -15.88
N ASN A 173 11.05 -0.74 -16.13
CA ASN A 173 10.85 -1.82 -17.10
C ASN A 173 9.61 -2.62 -16.68
N LEU A 174 8.43 -2.04 -16.83
CA LEU A 174 7.19 -2.80 -16.91
C LEU A 174 7.00 -3.22 -18.38
N PRO A 175 6.32 -4.34 -18.67
CA PRO A 175 5.95 -4.70 -20.03
C PRO A 175 5.12 -3.57 -20.66
N ARG A 176 5.67 -2.89 -21.66
CA ARG A 176 5.05 -1.72 -22.32
C ARG A 176 4.74 -2.08 -23.77
N PRO A 177 3.86 -1.32 -24.46
CA PRO A 177 3.63 -1.56 -25.87
C PRO A 177 4.91 -1.52 -26.72
N THR A 178 5.88 -0.66 -26.37
CA THR A 178 7.18 -0.57 -27.07
C THR A 178 8.12 -1.75 -26.78
N GLU A 179 7.92 -2.43 -25.65
CA GLU A 179 8.75 -3.54 -25.18
C GLU A 179 7.87 -4.62 -24.52
N PRO A 180 7.05 -5.36 -25.30
CA PRO A 180 6.24 -6.43 -24.74
C PRO A 180 7.12 -7.58 -24.28
N ARG A 181 6.60 -8.42 -23.38
CA ARG A 181 7.32 -9.58 -22.86
C ARG A 181 6.66 -10.88 -23.25
N TYR A 182 7.48 -11.89 -23.46
CA TYR A 182 6.99 -13.23 -23.68
C TYR A 182 6.50 -13.85 -22.36
N ALA A 183 5.37 -14.54 -22.41
CA ALA A 183 4.88 -15.41 -21.35
C ALA A 183 4.31 -16.69 -21.98
N LYS A 184 4.30 -17.77 -21.21
CA LYS A 184 3.73 -19.05 -21.65
C LYS A 184 2.24 -18.93 -21.98
N ASP A 185 1.50 -18.19 -21.17
CA ASP A 185 0.07 -17.99 -21.30
C ASP A 185 -0.36 -16.68 -20.58
N ALA A 186 -1.66 -16.38 -20.65
CA ALA A 186 -2.22 -15.16 -20.07
C ALA A 186 -2.13 -15.13 -18.53
N ASP A 187 -2.19 -16.27 -17.86
CA ASP A 187 -2.09 -16.36 -16.40
C ASP A 187 -0.66 -16.11 -15.94
N ALA A 188 0.34 -16.66 -16.65
CA ALA A 188 1.74 -16.37 -16.44
C ALA A 188 2.04 -14.87 -16.64
N ALA A 189 1.50 -14.25 -17.70
CA ALA A 189 1.62 -12.81 -17.94
C ALA A 189 1.01 -11.98 -16.80
N LYS A 190 -0.16 -12.38 -16.30
CA LYS A 190 -0.84 -11.71 -15.19
C LYS A 190 -0.06 -11.83 -13.88
N ALA A 191 0.47 -13.01 -13.57
CA ALA A 191 1.28 -13.23 -12.38
C ALA A 191 2.59 -12.45 -12.43
N ASP A 192 3.29 -12.48 -13.57
CA ASP A 192 4.54 -11.74 -13.78
C ASP A 192 4.36 -10.23 -13.60
N SER A 193 3.38 -9.64 -14.30
CA SER A 193 3.06 -8.21 -14.17
C SER A 193 2.67 -7.81 -12.75
N LEU A 194 1.84 -8.60 -12.07
CA LEU A 194 1.43 -8.32 -10.69
C LEU A 194 2.62 -8.37 -9.72
N ASN A 195 3.50 -9.36 -9.86
CA ASN A 195 4.69 -9.49 -9.01
C ASN A 195 5.64 -8.30 -9.20
N GLN A 196 5.84 -7.86 -10.43
CA GLN A 196 6.64 -6.67 -10.72
C GLN A 196 6.02 -5.43 -10.10
N LEU A 197 4.73 -5.16 -10.35
CA LEU A 197 4.04 -4.00 -9.78
C LEU A 197 4.13 -3.99 -8.24
N ARG A 198 3.95 -5.15 -7.59
CA ARG A 198 4.15 -5.28 -6.14
C ARG A 198 5.58 -4.93 -5.70
N ALA A 199 6.58 -5.44 -6.40
CA ALA A 199 7.99 -5.13 -6.10
C ALA A 199 8.28 -3.62 -6.21
N LEU A 200 7.55 -2.89 -7.07
CA LEU A 200 7.71 -1.43 -7.22
C LEU A 200 7.00 -0.64 -6.13
N VAL A 201 5.80 -1.10 -5.75
CA VAL A 201 4.88 -0.37 -4.87
C VAL A 201 5.19 -0.63 -3.39
N MET A 202 5.46 -1.88 -3.01
CA MET A 202 5.60 -2.27 -1.60
C MET A 202 6.71 -1.53 -0.85
N PRO A 203 7.91 -1.30 -1.41
CA PRO A 203 8.94 -0.53 -0.70
C PRO A 203 8.53 0.93 -0.44
N ILE A 204 7.70 1.53 -1.30
CA ILE A 204 7.20 2.90 -1.14
C ILE A 204 6.10 2.93 -0.09
N PHE A 205 5.24 1.93 -0.10
CA PHE A 205 4.20 1.75 0.90
C PHE A 205 4.79 1.59 2.31
N LYS A 206 5.79 0.73 2.46
CA LYS A 206 6.50 0.58 3.74
C LYS A 206 7.09 1.91 4.22
N ARG A 207 7.71 2.68 3.32
CA ARG A 207 8.23 4.02 3.65
C ARG A 207 7.12 5.03 3.98
N LEU A 208 5.93 4.89 3.42
CA LEU A 208 4.77 5.70 3.79
C LEU A 208 4.39 5.41 5.24
N GLU A 209 4.23 4.13 5.59
CA GLU A 209 3.88 3.69 6.94
C GLU A 209 4.91 4.10 7.97
N GLU A 210 6.20 3.89 7.69
CA GLU A 210 7.32 4.28 8.57
C GLU A 210 7.36 5.80 8.80
N SER A 211 7.28 6.60 7.73
CA SER A 211 7.29 8.08 7.81
C SER A 211 6.07 8.62 8.57
N MET A 212 4.90 8.05 8.28
CA MET A 212 3.64 8.43 8.93
C MET A 212 3.69 8.10 10.42
N THR A 213 4.12 6.89 10.79
CA THR A 213 4.29 6.46 12.19
C THR A 213 5.25 7.36 12.94
N THR A 214 6.41 7.66 12.33
CA THR A 214 7.42 8.55 12.92
C THR A 214 6.87 9.95 13.17
N THR A 215 5.98 10.44 12.31
CA THR A 215 5.37 11.76 12.47
C THR A 215 4.23 11.75 13.48
N GLN A 216 3.41 10.70 13.53
CA GLN A 216 2.37 10.53 14.56
C GLN A 216 3.00 10.48 15.96
N GLN A 217 4.10 9.75 16.15
CA GLN A 217 4.82 9.72 17.43
C GLN A 217 5.31 11.10 17.90
N LYS A 218 5.55 12.05 16.98
CA LYS A 218 5.91 13.43 17.34
C LYS A 218 4.71 14.23 17.85
N VAL A 219 3.50 13.90 17.40
CA VAL A 219 2.25 14.48 17.92
C VAL A 219 1.98 13.97 19.34
N ASP A 220 2.36 12.74 19.66
CA ASP A 220 2.17 12.15 21.00
C ASP A 220 3.32 12.42 22.00
N LEU A 221 4.15 13.44 21.75
CA LEU A 221 5.21 13.77 22.70
C LEU A 221 4.60 14.24 24.04
N PRO A 222 5.20 13.90 25.20
CA PRO A 222 4.68 14.29 26.52
C PRO A 222 4.42 15.79 26.69
N ARG A 223 5.17 16.63 25.96
CA ARG A 223 4.95 18.08 25.95
C ARG A 223 3.60 18.48 25.35
N GLU A 224 3.14 17.77 24.33
CA GLU A 224 1.86 18.03 23.66
C GLU A 224 0.71 17.69 24.62
N TYR A 225 0.79 16.55 25.31
CA TYR A 225 -0.17 16.18 26.36
C TYR A 225 -0.22 17.19 27.50
N ARG A 226 0.94 17.70 27.97
CA ARG A 226 0.97 18.77 28.97
C ARG A 226 0.38 20.08 28.46
N GLU A 227 0.53 20.39 27.18
CA GLU A 227 -0.14 21.55 26.58
C GLU A 227 -1.65 21.36 26.53
N VAL A 228 -2.11 20.21 26.03
CA VAL A 228 -3.53 19.83 26.02
C VAL A 228 -4.10 19.96 27.43
N GLN A 229 -3.46 19.36 28.44
CA GLN A 229 -3.88 19.44 29.84
C GLN A 229 -3.92 20.85 30.41
N ARG A 230 -3.05 21.76 29.99
CA ARG A 230 -3.08 23.14 30.48
C ARG A 230 -4.20 24.00 29.88
N ARG A 231 -4.88 23.53 28.83
CA ARG A 231 -5.96 24.30 28.17
C ARG A 231 -7.25 24.36 28.98
N CYS A 232 -7.46 23.43 29.89
CA CYS A 232 -8.71 23.29 30.63
C CYS A 232 -8.47 23.38 32.13
N ALA A 233 -9.35 24.08 32.83
CA ALA A 233 -9.22 24.30 34.28
C ALA A 233 -9.48 23.04 35.13
N LYS A 234 -10.17 22.04 34.57
CA LYS A 234 -10.51 20.77 35.22
C LYS A 234 -10.38 19.65 34.19
N TRP A 235 -9.91 18.47 34.61
CA TRP A 235 -9.79 17.24 33.83
C TRP A 235 -10.54 16.10 34.50
#